data_AF-A0A9R1KM98-F1
#
_entry.id   AF-A0A9R1KM98-F1
#
_cell.length_a   1.000
_cell.length_b   1.000
_cell.length_c   1.000
_cell.angle_alpha   90.00
_cell.angle_beta   90.00
_cell.angle_gamma   90.00
#
_symmetry.space_group_name_H-M   'P 1'
#
loop_
_entity.id
_entity.type
_entity.pdbx_description
1 polymer ?
#
loop_
_entity_poly.entity_id
_entity_poly.type
_entity_poly.pdbx_seq_one_letter_code
_entity_poly.pdbx_strand_id
1 'polypeptide(L)'
;TMSDQSGPSGLIDIHLSTEISDGNLPSNPQRAIIYHPTVSHLIAVLATICEELSQDSILLIYISASGLADQNAYHKYASSSSSRLRPASAFSINKPNSHTGSDDHVWLGPRGNGGPNNLYPEDLIPFTRYPLFLVIDSENSHAFKAIHNAEKGEPAALLLSPRIASAMPGVESGNGGQFTYFLTAPMQAFCQLAGITSDIDS
;
A
#
# COMPACT_ATOMS: atom_id res chain seq x y z
N THR A 1 -61.84 37.37 20.24
CA THR A 1 -60.83 38.44 20.40
C THR A 1 -59.56 37.79 20.92
N MET A 2 -58.43 38.02 20.25
CA MET A 2 -57.13 37.43 20.57
C MET A 2 -56.58 37.97 21.90
N SER A 3 -55.79 37.16 22.61
CA SER A 3 -54.58 37.59 23.33
C SER A 3 -53.71 36.38 23.67
N ASP A 4 -52.45 36.44 23.21
CA ASP A 4 -51.33 35.54 23.47
C ASP A 4 -50.92 35.48 24.95
N GLN A 5 -50.28 34.38 25.36
CA GLN A 5 -48.97 34.42 26.03
C GLN A 5 -48.28 33.05 26.16
N SER A 6 -47.11 32.96 25.51
CA SER A 6 -45.85 32.34 25.95
C SER A 6 -45.79 30.88 26.41
N GLY A 7 -45.11 30.06 25.59
CA GLY A 7 -44.32 28.93 26.05
C GLY A 7 -43.40 28.40 24.94
N PRO A 8 -42.09 28.70 24.93
CA PRO A 8 -41.17 28.00 24.05
C PRO A 8 -40.87 26.62 24.65
N SER A 9 -41.56 25.58 24.18
CA SER A 9 -41.14 24.19 24.37
C SER A 9 -39.91 23.92 23.51
N GLY A 10 -38.77 24.42 23.95
CA GLY A 10 -37.47 24.10 23.38
C GLY A 10 -37.00 22.74 23.90
N LEU A 11 -37.45 21.66 23.27
CA LEU A 11 -36.79 20.36 23.29
C LEU A 11 -36.84 19.82 21.87
N ILE A 12 -35.93 20.30 21.03
CA ILE A 12 -35.59 19.58 19.81
C ILE A 12 -34.68 18.44 20.27
N ASP A 13 -35.30 17.31 20.61
CA ASP A 13 -34.61 16.03 20.69
C ASP A 13 -34.23 15.66 19.27
N ILE A 14 -33.05 16.11 18.84
CA ILE A 14 -32.43 15.60 17.62
C ILE A 14 -31.95 14.20 17.97
N HIS A 15 -32.85 13.22 17.91
CA HIS A 15 -32.51 11.82 17.85
C HIS A 15 -31.82 11.56 16.50
N LEU A 16 -30.56 11.98 16.38
CA LEU A 16 -29.67 11.70 15.26
C LEU A 16 -29.03 10.32 15.42
N SER A 17 -29.85 9.31 15.66
CA SER A 17 -29.45 7.91 15.71
C SER A 17 -30.55 7.04 15.12
N THR A 18 -31.03 7.44 13.95
CA THR A 18 -31.58 6.49 13.00
C THR A 18 -30.66 6.55 11.79
N GLU A 19 -29.51 5.91 11.95
CA GLU A 19 -28.72 5.43 10.82
C GLU A 19 -29.70 4.63 9.96
N ILE A 20 -30.10 5.20 8.82
CA ILE A 20 -31.02 4.59 7.87
C ILE A 20 -30.24 3.46 7.20
N SER A 21 -29.98 2.40 7.95
CA SER A 21 -29.38 1.18 7.44
C SER A 21 -30.49 0.44 6.70
N ASP A 22 -30.59 0.69 5.40
CA ASP A 22 -31.45 -0.10 4.52
C ASP A 22 -30.94 -1.54 4.57
N GLY A 23 -31.66 -2.41 5.28
CA GLY A 23 -31.25 -3.80 5.54
C GLY A 23 -31.12 -4.67 4.28
N ASN A 24 -31.44 -4.13 3.10
CA ASN A 24 -31.18 -4.76 1.81
C ASN A 24 -29.82 -4.38 1.20
N LEU A 25 -29.13 -3.38 1.76
CA LEU A 25 -27.80 -3.02 1.32
C LEU A 25 -26.78 -3.95 1.98
N PRO A 26 -25.79 -4.45 1.23
CA PRO A 26 -24.70 -5.21 1.83
C PRO A 26 -23.98 -4.34 2.85
N SER A 27 -23.56 -4.96 3.96
CA SER A 27 -22.74 -4.29 4.99
C SER A 27 -21.54 -3.61 4.35
N ASN A 28 -21.20 -2.42 4.83
CA ASN A 28 -20.02 -1.68 4.36
C ASN A 28 -18.77 -2.58 4.50
N PRO A 29 -17.92 -2.70 3.47
CA PRO A 29 -16.69 -3.46 3.58
C PRO A 29 -15.85 -2.99 4.78
N GLN A 30 -15.33 -3.95 5.54
CA GLN A 30 -14.39 -3.66 6.62
C GLN A 30 -13.11 -3.05 6.04
N ARG A 31 -12.76 -1.84 6.49
CA ARG A 31 -11.59 -1.10 6.01
C ARG A 31 -10.60 -0.87 7.13
N ALA A 32 -9.37 -1.34 6.94
CA ALA A 32 -8.23 -1.04 7.80
C ALA A 32 -7.16 -0.26 7.02
N ILE A 33 -6.51 0.70 7.68
CA ILE A 33 -5.34 1.42 7.14
C ILE A 33 -4.25 1.38 8.19
N ILE A 34 -3.09 0.84 7.83
CA ILE A 34 -1.92 0.76 8.72
C ILE A 34 -0.74 1.49 8.07
N TYR A 35 -0.12 2.39 8.83
CA TYR A 35 1.02 3.19 8.36
C TYR A 35 2.32 2.66 8.95
N HIS A 36 3.30 2.40 8.07
CA HIS A 36 4.60 1.85 8.42
C HIS A 36 4.50 0.66 9.40
N PRO A 37 3.81 -0.45 9.07
CA PRO A 37 3.73 -1.60 9.96
C PRO A 37 5.07 -2.36 10.03
N THR A 38 5.27 -3.17 11.08
CA THR A 38 6.21 -4.30 10.97
C THR A 38 5.52 -5.42 10.17
N VAL A 39 6.28 -6.31 9.54
CA VAL A 39 5.72 -7.52 8.90
C VAL A 39 4.86 -8.28 9.90
N SER A 40 5.34 -8.56 11.11
CA SER A 40 4.55 -9.27 12.13
C SER A 40 3.25 -8.56 12.49
N HIS A 41 3.24 -7.21 12.53
CA HIS A 41 2.02 -6.45 12.78
C HIS A 41 1.04 -6.56 11.61
N LEU A 42 1.52 -6.46 10.36
CA LEU A 42 0.71 -6.68 9.16
C LEU A 42 0.08 -8.08 9.16
N ILE A 43 0.88 -9.12 9.43
CA ILE A 43 0.40 -10.51 9.47
C ILE A 43 -0.66 -10.71 10.56
N ALA A 44 -0.47 -10.13 11.74
CA ALA A 44 -1.46 -10.19 12.80
C ALA A 44 -2.78 -9.52 12.39
N VAL A 45 -2.72 -8.33 11.79
CA VAL A 45 -3.91 -7.62 11.29
C VAL A 45 -4.63 -8.44 10.23
N LEU A 46 -3.91 -9.00 9.25
CA LEU A 46 -4.51 -9.84 8.21
C LEU A 46 -5.16 -11.10 8.80
N ALA A 47 -4.52 -11.74 9.78
CA ALA A 47 -5.07 -12.91 10.47
C ALA A 47 -6.38 -12.56 11.19
N THR A 48 -6.42 -11.46 11.93
CA THR A 48 -7.63 -10.98 12.61
C THR A 48 -8.75 -10.68 11.62
N ILE A 49 -8.45 -10.03 10.49
CA ILE A 49 -9.46 -9.77 9.45
C ILE A 49 -10.01 -11.10 8.93
N CYS A 50 -9.15 -12.05 8.59
CA CYS A 50 -9.57 -13.36 8.08
C CYS A 50 -10.43 -14.17 9.07
N GLU A 51 -10.24 -14.03 10.38
CA GLU A 51 -11.11 -14.66 11.39
C GLU A 51 -12.53 -14.09 11.38
N GLU A 52 -12.69 -12.81 11.00
CA GLU A 52 -13.98 -12.12 10.95
C GLU A 52 -14.65 -12.18 9.56
N LEU A 53 -13.92 -12.58 8.51
CA LEU A 53 -14.46 -12.68 7.15
C LEU A 53 -15.50 -13.80 7.03
N SER A 54 -16.60 -13.49 6.34
CA SER A 54 -17.57 -14.51 5.91
C SER A 54 -17.01 -15.35 4.75
N GLN A 55 -17.61 -16.52 4.50
CA GLN A 55 -17.17 -17.40 3.40
C GLN A 55 -17.35 -16.78 2.00
N ASP A 56 -18.25 -15.81 1.86
CA ASP A 56 -18.53 -15.12 0.60
C ASP A 56 -17.75 -13.78 0.47
N SER A 57 -16.81 -13.51 1.38
CA SER A 57 -16.01 -12.28 1.37
C SER A 57 -14.72 -12.41 0.55
N ILE A 58 -14.28 -11.30 -0.03
CA ILE A 58 -13.00 -11.17 -0.76
C ILE A 58 -12.07 -10.29 0.08
N LEU A 59 -10.81 -10.71 0.22
CA LEU A 59 -9.77 -9.92 0.87
C LEU A 59 -9.08 -9.03 -0.17
N LEU A 60 -9.11 -7.72 0.03
CA LEU A 60 -8.35 -6.75 -0.76
C LEU A 60 -7.18 -6.20 0.05
N ILE A 61 -5.97 -6.34 -0.46
CA ILE A 61 -4.75 -5.81 0.16
C ILE A 61 -4.08 -4.84 -0.81
N TYR A 62 -3.84 -3.61 -0.36
CA TYR A 62 -3.02 -2.62 -1.07
C TYR A 62 -1.74 -2.36 -0.28
N ILE A 63 -0.59 -2.55 -0.92
CA ILE A 63 0.73 -2.32 -0.32
C ILE A 63 1.46 -1.29 -1.18
N SER A 64 1.79 -0.15 -0.59
CA SER A 64 2.73 0.81 -1.17
C SER A 64 3.99 0.86 -0.31
N ALA A 65 5.11 0.47 -0.88
CA ALA A 65 6.39 0.41 -0.18
C ALA A 65 7.57 0.30 -1.15
N SER A 66 8.75 0.67 -0.66
CA SER A 66 9.98 0.66 -1.46
C SER A 66 10.43 -0.76 -1.74
N GLY A 67 10.80 -1.03 -3.00
CA GLY A 67 11.49 -2.26 -3.39
C GLY A 67 12.96 -2.32 -2.97
N LEU A 68 13.54 -1.18 -2.59
CA LEU A 68 14.94 -1.07 -2.18
C LEU A 68 15.06 -1.08 -0.66
N ALA A 69 15.64 -2.13 -0.13
CA ALA A 69 16.28 -2.13 1.17
C ALA A 69 17.62 -1.39 1.03
N ASP A 70 17.76 -0.17 1.54
CA ASP A 70 19.08 0.47 1.60
C ASP A 70 19.98 -0.39 2.50
N GLN A 71 20.88 -1.17 1.90
CA GLN A 71 21.88 -1.98 2.58
C GLN A 71 22.72 -1.12 3.56
N ASN A 72 22.84 0.18 3.31
CA ASN A 72 23.51 1.11 4.22
C ASN A 72 22.67 1.46 5.45
N ALA A 73 21.32 1.41 5.36
CA ALA A 73 20.46 1.59 6.51
C ALA A 73 20.67 0.45 7.52
N TYR A 74 20.76 -0.80 7.05
CA TYR A 74 21.08 -1.96 7.90
C TYR A 74 22.44 -1.81 8.61
N HIS A 75 23.47 -1.36 7.90
CA HIS A 75 24.80 -1.12 8.49
C HIS A 75 24.84 0.04 9.48
N LYS A 76 24.02 1.08 9.28
CA LYS A 76 23.95 2.26 10.16
C LYS A 76 23.35 1.95 11.54
N TYR A 77 22.49 0.94 11.64
CA TYR A 77 21.90 0.50 12.91
C TYR A 77 22.65 -0.65 13.58
N ALA A 78 23.38 -1.48 12.82
CA ALA A 78 24.25 -2.52 13.39
C ALA A 78 25.59 -1.98 13.92
N SER A 79 25.99 -0.77 13.50
CA SER A 79 27.30 -0.19 13.84
C SER A 79 27.19 0.96 14.85
N SER A 80 26.46 0.77 15.96
CA SER A 80 26.53 1.68 17.11
C SER A 80 27.67 1.28 18.07
N SER A 81 28.86 1.01 17.53
CA SER A 81 30.08 0.76 18.32
C SER A 81 31.36 0.98 17.49
N SER A 82 31.56 2.18 16.95
CA SER A 82 32.85 2.86 17.10
C SER A 82 32.81 4.28 16.55
N SER A 83 33.59 5.12 17.21
CA SER A 83 33.70 6.55 17.01
C SER A 83 34.29 6.97 15.65
N ARG A 84 33.85 8.15 15.21
CA ARG A 84 34.61 9.23 14.54
C ARG A 84 34.67 9.30 12.99
N LEU A 85 34.24 10.49 12.53
CA LEU A 85 34.57 11.26 11.32
C LEU A 85 33.72 11.06 10.04
N ARG A 86 33.05 12.15 9.64
CA ARG A 86 32.61 12.44 8.25
C ARG A 86 33.83 12.81 7.40
N PRO A 87 33.81 12.57 6.07
CA PRO A 87 33.56 13.68 5.15
C PRO A 87 32.67 13.34 3.94
N ALA A 88 32.52 14.33 3.06
CA ALA A 88 31.50 14.56 2.05
C ALA A 88 31.49 13.62 0.81
N SER A 89 30.35 13.68 0.10
CA SER A 89 30.13 13.42 -1.34
C SER A 89 31.17 12.55 -2.07
N ALA A 90 30.79 11.31 -2.36
CA ALA A 90 31.35 10.55 -3.47
C ALA A 90 30.26 9.65 -4.05
N PHE A 91 29.95 9.86 -5.33
CA PHE A 91 29.29 8.87 -6.16
C PHE A 91 30.12 7.59 -6.12
N SER A 92 29.63 6.53 -5.46
CA SER A 92 30.29 5.22 -5.52
C SER A 92 29.85 4.51 -6.80
N ILE A 93 30.62 4.77 -7.85
CA ILE A 93 30.74 3.90 -9.01
C ILE A 93 31.38 2.58 -8.55
N ASN A 94 30.67 1.48 -8.85
CA ASN A 94 31.13 0.09 -8.98
C ASN A 94 31.72 -0.61 -7.74
N LYS A 95 30.91 -1.48 -7.12
CA LYS A 95 31.40 -2.73 -6.52
C LYS A 95 30.66 -3.92 -7.16
N PRO A 96 31.39 -4.97 -7.59
CA PRO A 96 30.81 -6.07 -8.37
C PRO A 96 29.93 -6.99 -7.51
N ASN A 97 28.87 -7.52 -8.13
CA ASN A 97 27.87 -8.46 -7.64
C ASN A 97 28.29 -9.32 -6.42
N SER A 98 27.66 -9.07 -5.27
CA SER A 98 27.36 -10.14 -4.32
C SER A 98 25.98 -10.70 -4.64
N HIS A 99 25.93 -11.75 -5.44
CA HIS A 99 24.73 -12.56 -5.64
C HIS A 99 24.41 -13.35 -4.35
N THR A 100 23.82 -12.74 -3.31
CA THR A 100 23.17 -13.48 -2.21
C THR A 100 22.28 -12.54 -1.39
N GLY A 101 20.98 -12.64 -1.60
CA GLY A 101 19.95 -11.83 -0.95
C GLY A 101 18.96 -11.48 -2.05
N SER A 102 18.06 -12.42 -2.38
CA SER A 102 17.20 -12.20 -3.52
C SER A 102 16.33 -10.97 -3.25
N ASP A 103 16.40 -10.03 -4.20
CA ASP A 103 15.58 -8.83 -4.24
C ASP A 103 14.13 -9.24 -4.54
N ASP A 104 13.56 -10.20 -3.80
CA ASP A 104 12.24 -10.78 -4.00
C ASP A 104 11.30 -10.39 -2.84
N HIS A 105 11.46 -9.19 -2.29
CA HIS A 105 10.68 -8.70 -1.17
C HIS A 105 10.36 -7.20 -1.29
N VAL A 106 9.38 -6.73 -0.53
CA VAL A 106 9.09 -5.31 -0.39
C VAL A 106 9.49 -4.85 1.01
N TRP A 107 10.17 -3.72 1.12
CA TRP A 107 10.65 -3.20 2.41
C TRP A 107 9.65 -2.20 3.01
N LEU A 108 9.07 -2.55 4.17
CA LEU A 108 8.03 -1.76 4.84
C LEU A 108 8.58 -0.59 5.68
N GLY A 109 9.89 -0.33 5.61
CA GLY A 109 10.57 0.75 6.31
C GLY A 109 11.23 0.35 7.63
N PRO A 110 12.02 1.25 8.24
CA PRO A 110 12.78 0.96 9.45
C PRO A 110 11.90 1.00 10.70
N ARG A 111 11.98 0.01 11.60
CA ARG A 111 11.23 0.03 12.87
C ARG A 111 11.98 -0.59 14.07
N GLY A 112 11.82 0.06 15.23
CA GLY A 112 11.84 -0.51 16.58
C GLY A 112 13.16 -1.02 17.16
N ASN A 113 13.88 -1.90 16.46
CA ASN A 113 15.01 -2.63 17.04
C ASN A 113 16.13 -3.00 16.04
N GLY A 114 16.10 -2.46 14.82
CA GLY A 114 17.18 -2.65 13.83
C GLY A 114 17.13 -3.98 13.05
N GLY A 115 16.04 -4.74 13.13
CA GLY A 115 15.83 -5.95 12.33
C GLY A 115 15.24 -5.67 10.93
N PRO A 116 15.31 -6.65 10.00
CA PRO A 116 14.70 -6.54 8.68
C PRO A 116 13.17 -6.45 8.77
N ASN A 117 12.60 -5.61 7.91
CA ASN A 117 11.16 -5.40 7.79
C ASN A 117 10.73 -5.66 6.34
N ASN A 118 11.15 -6.83 5.85
CA ASN A 118 11.00 -7.27 4.47
C ASN A 118 9.78 -8.20 4.40
N LEU A 119 8.80 -7.82 3.59
CA LEU A 119 7.64 -8.64 3.28
C LEU A 119 7.94 -9.49 2.04
N TYR A 120 7.89 -10.81 2.20
CA TYR A 120 8.10 -11.76 1.13
C TYR A 120 6.74 -12.24 0.55
N PRO A 121 6.69 -12.65 -0.73
CA PRO A 121 5.49 -13.25 -1.32
C PRO A 121 4.96 -14.44 -0.51
N GLU A 122 5.84 -15.26 0.07
CA GLU A 122 5.53 -16.44 0.87
C GLU A 122 4.76 -16.09 2.15
N ASP A 123 4.98 -14.90 2.71
CA ASP A 123 4.27 -14.42 3.90
C ASP A 123 2.77 -14.22 3.63
N LEU A 124 2.39 -14.02 2.37
CA LEU A 124 1.00 -13.80 1.97
C LEU A 124 0.27 -15.09 1.56
N ILE A 125 0.99 -16.20 1.34
CA ILE A 125 0.41 -17.48 0.91
C ILE A 125 -0.67 -17.99 1.88
N PRO A 126 -0.54 -17.92 3.21
CA PRO A 126 -1.60 -18.36 4.12
C PRO A 126 -2.94 -17.65 3.90
N PHE A 127 -2.93 -16.42 3.39
CA PHE A 127 -4.13 -15.61 3.16
C PHE A 127 -4.82 -15.89 1.82
N THR A 128 -4.20 -16.70 0.95
CA THR A 128 -4.85 -17.24 -0.28
C THR A 128 -5.82 -18.39 -0.01
N ARG A 129 -6.17 -18.61 1.26
CA ARG A 129 -7.32 -19.44 1.69
C ARG A 129 -8.66 -18.72 1.50
N TYR A 130 -8.62 -17.44 1.19
CA TYR A 130 -9.75 -16.58 0.85
C TYR A 130 -9.49 -16.01 -0.54
N PRO A 131 -10.54 -15.70 -1.34
CA PRO A 131 -10.37 -14.99 -2.59
C PRO A 131 -9.59 -13.69 -2.33
N LEU A 132 -8.42 -13.54 -2.97
CA LEU A 132 -7.48 -12.46 -2.69
C LEU A 132 -7.33 -11.54 -3.91
N PHE A 133 -7.54 -10.24 -3.70
CA PHE A 133 -7.15 -9.19 -4.64
C PHE A 133 -5.96 -8.42 -4.06
N LEU A 134 -4.78 -8.58 -4.66
CA LEU A 134 -3.53 -8.02 -4.17
C LEU A 134 -3.03 -6.92 -5.10
N VAL A 135 -2.79 -5.75 -4.53
CA VAL A 135 -2.20 -4.61 -5.22
C VAL A 135 -0.84 -4.28 -4.61
N ILE A 136 0.24 -4.43 -5.38
CA ILE A 136 1.60 -4.10 -4.95
C ILE A 136 2.11 -2.90 -5.74
N ASP A 137 2.10 -1.75 -5.10
CA ASP A 137 2.69 -0.52 -5.58
C ASP A 137 4.14 -0.38 -5.12
N SER A 138 5.05 -0.99 -5.86
CA SER A 138 6.48 -1.05 -5.55
C SER A 138 7.33 -1.33 -6.79
N GLU A 139 8.58 -0.84 -6.79
CA GLU A 139 9.59 -1.20 -7.81
C GLU A 139 9.83 -2.72 -7.85
N ASN A 140 9.66 -3.38 -6.71
CA ASN A 140 9.85 -4.81 -6.56
C ASN A 140 8.56 -5.65 -6.62
N SER A 141 7.47 -5.05 -7.07
CA SER A 141 6.15 -5.70 -7.16
C SER A 141 6.16 -7.02 -7.94
N HIS A 142 7.02 -7.15 -8.95
CA HIS A 142 7.14 -8.35 -9.78
C HIS A 142 7.49 -9.63 -9.00
N ALA A 143 8.15 -9.52 -7.83
CA ALA A 143 8.49 -10.66 -6.99
C ALA A 143 7.24 -11.41 -6.53
N PHE A 144 6.14 -10.68 -6.33
CA PHE A 144 4.86 -11.23 -5.88
C PHE A 144 4.14 -12.06 -6.94
N LYS A 145 4.65 -12.12 -8.19
CA LYS A 145 4.21 -13.13 -9.17
C LYS A 145 4.45 -14.55 -8.66
N ALA A 146 5.37 -14.76 -7.72
CA ALA A 146 5.61 -16.05 -7.08
C ALA A 146 4.40 -16.63 -6.35
N ILE A 147 3.40 -15.78 -6.01
CA ILE A 147 2.12 -16.25 -5.45
C ILE A 147 1.34 -17.08 -6.47
N HIS A 148 1.49 -16.80 -7.76
CA HIS A 148 0.78 -17.53 -8.81
C HIS A 148 1.23 -18.98 -8.88
N ASN A 149 0.29 -19.91 -8.78
CA ASN A 149 0.48 -21.36 -8.61
C ASN A 149 1.00 -21.81 -7.24
N ALA A 150 1.17 -20.90 -6.28
CA ALA A 150 1.53 -21.21 -4.90
C ALA A 150 0.33 -21.09 -3.93
N GLU A 151 -0.84 -20.66 -4.44
CA GLU A 151 -2.04 -20.40 -3.66
C GLU A 151 -2.55 -21.63 -2.89
N LYS A 152 -3.32 -21.38 -1.83
CA LYS A 152 -3.86 -22.39 -0.92
C LYS A 152 -5.38 -22.32 -0.86
N GLY A 153 -6.01 -22.85 -1.89
CA GLY A 153 -7.46 -23.08 -1.94
C GLY A 153 -8.16 -22.13 -2.89
N GLU A 154 -7.93 -20.82 -2.73
CA GLU A 154 -8.61 -19.79 -3.50
C GLU A 154 -7.66 -19.07 -4.47
N PRO A 155 -8.14 -18.63 -5.64
CA PRO A 155 -7.32 -17.90 -6.60
C PRO A 155 -6.97 -16.50 -6.07
N ALA A 156 -5.78 -16.02 -6.44
CA ALA A 156 -5.36 -14.65 -6.22
C ALA A 156 -5.32 -13.86 -7.54
N ALA A 157 -5.90 -12.67 -7.55
CA ALA A 157 -5.75 -11.70 -8.63
C ALA A 157 -4.78 -10.60 -8.20
N LEU A 158 -3.80 -10.30 -9.05
CA LEU A 158 -2.67 -9.41 -8.71
C LEU A 158 -2.61 -8.21 -9.66
N LEU A 159 -2.49 -7.01 -9.10
CA LEU A 159 -2.07 -5.80 -9.82
C LEU A 159 -0.70 -5.37 -9.30
N LEU A 160 0.30 -5.34 -10.19
CA LEU A 160 1.70 -5.08 -9.85
C LEU A 160 2.18 -3.85 -10.63
N SER A 161 2.91 -2.95 -9.96
CA SER A 161 3.48 -1.77 -10.62
C SER A 161 4.34 -2.12 -11.84
N PRO A 162 4.27 -1.31 -12.92
CA PRO A 162 5.08 -1.53 -14.11
C PRO A 162 6.56 -1.26 -13.79
N ARG A 163 7.45 -2.09 -14.35
CA ARG A 163 8.91 -1.95 -14.22
C ARG A 163 9.51 -0.88 -15.12
N ILE A 164 8.79 -0.45 -16.15
CA ILE A 164 9.29 0.48 -17.16
C ILE A 164 8.69 1.84 -16.85
N ALA A 165 9.52 2.77 -16.35
CA ALA A 165 9.16 4.19 -16.37
C ALA A 165 8.94 4.57 -17.84
N SER A 166 7.78 5.15 -18.17
CA SER A 166 7.51 5.66 -19.51
C SER A 166 8.70 6.46 -20.02
N ALA A 167 9.24 6.08 -21.18
CA ALA A 167 10.44 6.66 -21.80
C ALA A 167 10.17 8.06 -22.38
N MET A 168 9.60 8.97 -21.58
CA MET A 168 9.41 10.36 -21.95
C MET A 168 10.34 11.23 -21.09
N PRO A 169 11.42 11.78 -21.66
CA PRO A 169 12.28 12.71 -20.96
C PRO A 169 11.50 14.01 -20.69
N GLY A 170 11.33 14.38 -19.42
CA GLY A 170 10.86 15.72 -19.03
C GLY A 170 9.51 15.81 -18.33
N VAL A 171 8.76 14.71 -18.15
CA VAL A 171 7.55 14.75 -17.31
C VAL A 171 7.91 14.32 -15.89
N GLU A 172 8.03 15.29 -14.99
CA GLU A 172 8.16 15.01 -13.56
C GLU A 172 6.92 14.22 -13.11
N SER A 173 7.10 12.94 -12.76
CA SER A 173 6.03 12.11 -12.21
C SER A 173 5.61 12.73 -10.88
N GLY A 174 4.49 13.46 -10.88
CA GLY A 174 4.00 14.12 -9.68
C GLY A 174 3.80 13.11 -8.55
N ASN A 175 4.65 13.19 -7.53
CA ASN A 175 4.59 12.58 -6.19
C ASN A 175 4.00 11.16 -5.98
N GLY A 176 3.85 10.36 -7.04
CA GLY A 176 3.26 9.02 -7.05
C GLY A 176 3.72 8.24 -8.28
N GLY A 177 3.70 6.91 -8.18
CA GLY A 177 4.10 6.03 -9.27
C GLY A 177 3.12 6.06 -10.43
N GLN A 178 3.58 5.71 -11.63
CA GLN A 178 2.73 5.56 -12.83
C GLN A 178 1.54 4.63 -12.57
N PHE A 179 1.74 3.60 -11.75
CA PHE A 179 0.70 2.67 -11.34
C PHE A 179 -0.43 3.35 -10.56
N THR A 180 -0.09 4.11 -9.52
CA THR A 180 -1.05 4.90 -8.74
C THR A 180 -1.79 5.90 -9.63
N TYR A 181 -1.10 6.49 -10.61
CA TYR A 181 -1.72 7.40 -11.56
C TYR A 181 -2.76 6.70 -12.44
N PHE A 182 -2.45 5.50 -12.95
CA PHE A 182 -3.43 4.66 -13.66
C PHE A 182 -4.66 4.29 -12.80
N LEU A 183 -4.46 4.03 -11.51
CA LEU A 183 -5.56 3.69 -10.60
C LEU A 183 -6.49 4.88 -10.30
N THR A 184 -5.94 6.10 -10.26
CA THR A 184 -6.68 7.31 -9.88
C THR A 184 -7.22 8.08 -11.08
N ALA A 185 -6.56 7.98 -12.23
CA ALA A 185 -6.75 8.83 -13.40
C ALA A 185 -6.43 8.06 -14.70
N PRO A 186 -7.15 6.96 -15.02
CA PRO A 186 -6.74 6.01 -16.06
C PRO A 186 -6.60 6.63 -17.46
N MET A 187 -7.51 7.53 -17.83
CA MET A 187 -7.44 8.24 -19.11
C MET A 187 -6.22 9.16 -19.21
N GLN A 188 -5.93 9.92 -18.14
CA GLN A 188 -4.81 10.86 -18.15
C GLN A 188 -3.47 10.11 -18.04
N ALA A 189 -3.43 9.02 -17.28
CA ALA A 189 -2.29 8.11 -17.22
C ALA A 189 -2.01 7.45 -18.57
N PHE A 190 -3.05 7.05 -19.31
CA PHE A 190 -2.92 6.56 -20.67
C PHE A 190 -2.35 7.63 -21.61
N CYS A 191 -2.90 8.86 -21.57
CA CYS A 191 -2.38 9.96 -22.38
C CYS A 191 -0.89 10.25 -22.09
N GLN A 192 -0.50 10.30 -20.81
CA GLN A 192 0.90 10.48 -20.41
C GLN A 192 1.79 9.33 -20.92
N LEU A 193 1.35 8.07 -20.78
CA LEU A 193 2.10 6.91 -21.28
C LEU A 193 2.22 6.92 -22.81
N ALA A 194 1.18 7.35 -23.51
CA ALA A 194 1.16 7.45 -24.96
C ALA A 194 1.90 8.68 -25.50
N GLY A 195 2.44 9.56 -24.64
CA GLY A 195 3.11 10.80 -25.04
C GLY A 195 2.14 11.85 -25.62
N ILE A 196 0.85 11.73 -25.34
CA ILE A 196 -0.19 12.66 -25.78
C ILE A 196 -0.19 13.82 -24.77
N THR A 197 0.57 14.88 -25.07
CA THR A 197 0.46 16.15 -24.36
C THR A 197 -0.78 16.88 -24.86
N SER A 198 -1.56 17.48 -23.95
CA SER A 198 -2.51 18.51 -24.36
C SER A 198 -1.68 19.72 -24.76
N ASP A 199 -1.29 19.82 -26.04
CA ASP A 199 -0.84 21.09 -26.62
C ASP A 199 -2.01 22.06 -26.53
N ILE A 200 -2.10 22.76 -25.40
CA ILE A 200 -2.77 24.05 -25.34
C ILE A 200 -1.69 25.03 -25.79
N ASP A 201 -1.64 25.23 -27.11
CA ASP A 201 -0.89 26.32 -27.75
C ASP A 201 -1.13 27.61 -26.94
N SER A 202 -0.03 28.22 -26.50
CA SER A 202 0.01 29.55 -25.89
C SER A 202 0.24 30.61 -26.96
#